data_AF-A0A9D4BEC8-F1
#
_entry.id   AF-A0A9D4BEC8-F1
#
_cell.length_a   1.000
_cell.length_b   1.000
_cell.length_c   1.000
_cell.angle_alpha   90.00
_cell.angle_beta   90.00
_cell.angle_gamma   90.00
#
_symmetry.space_group_name_H-M   'P 1'
#
loop_
_entity.id
_entity.type
_entity.pdbx_description
1 polymer ?
#
loop_
_entity_poly.entity_id
_entity_poly.type
_entity_poly.pdbx_seq_one_letter_code
_entity_poly.pdbx_strand_id
1 'polypeptide(L)'
;MDIIYNLGKGGIKDARVFLINSHRTDTFDFEKLQMSFIQTVSDLKRDAMILSLTTHSKEILERKVDVLRKHIPTIAHSAGLAASLSKTESDERPEITLLLNEARLYAIQLGINIESLNTVAKNFRMDVSVIKKAVNMQSPALLSSERSFLQYYKTFDDCYRQSPDKISSGDLGRNVQSQCKTVLKNILDMCISESNKLHLQIADLSELESA
;
A
#
# COMPACT_ATOMS: atom_id res chain seq x y z
N MET A 1 12.11 -5.56 -39.20
CA MET A 1 13.57 -5.51 -38.98
C MET A 1 13.80 -5.73 -37.49
N ASP A 2 14.73 -6.61 -37.12
CA ASP A 2 15.01 -6.98 -35.73
C ASP A 2 15.86 -5.91 -35.01
N ILE A 3 15.35 -5.39 -33.89
CA ILE A 3 16.00 -4.34 -33.09
C ILE A 3 17.34 -4.83 -32.52
N ILE A 4 17.38 -6.10 -32.08
CA ILE A 4 18.60 -6.72 -31.51
C ILE A 4 19.70 -6.77 -32.57
N TYR A 5 19.33 -7.13 -33.81
CA TYR A 5 20.26 -7.20 -34.93
C TYR A 5 20.88 -5.83 -35.26
N ASN A 6 20.07 -4.76 -35.28
CA ASN A 6 20.55 -3.42 -35.58
C ASN A 6 21.46 -2.86 -34.46
N LEU A 7 21.13 -3.13 -33.19
CA LEU A 7 21.98 -2.76 -32.05
C LEU A 7 23.33 -3.50 -32.08
N GLY A 8 23.31 -4.78 -32.43
CA GLY A 8 24.52 -5.58 -32.61
C GLY A 8 25.41 -5.04 -33.74
N LYS A 9 24.83 -4.63 -34.86
CA LYS A 9 25.56 -3.94 -35.95
C LYS A 9 26.17 -2.60 -35.50
N GLY A 10 25.52 -1.89 -34.59
CA GLY A 10 26.02 -0.65 -33.98
C GLY A 10 27.09 -0.86 -32.90
N GLY A 11 27.51 -2.09 -32.63
CA GLY A 11 28.54 -2.41 -31.62
C GLY A 11 28.02 -2.54 -30.19
N ILE A 12 26.71 -2.44 -29.96
CA ILE A 12 26.10 -2.65 -28.64
C ILE A 12 25.78 -4.13 -28.49
N LYS A 13 26.54 -4.81 -27.62
CA LYS A 13 26.34 -6.22 -27.27
C LYS A 13 25.43 -6.33 -26.04
N ASP A 14 24.66 -7.42 -25.97
CA ASP A 14 23.81 -7.78 -24.83
C ASP A 14 22.79 -6.69 -24.39
N ALA A 15 22.29 -5.92 -25.36
CA ALA A 15 21.27 -4.91 -25.10
C ALA A 15 19.98 -5.56 -24.59
N ARG A 16 19.56 -5.19 -23.37
CA ARG A 16 18.21 -5.50 -22.87
C ARG A 16 17.21 -4.56 -23.52
N VAL A 17 16.39 -5.09 -24.43
CA VAL A 17 15.34 -4.36 -25.14
C VAL A 17 13.99 -4.74 -24.53
N PHE A 18 13.17 -3.74 -24.24
CA PHE A 18 11.80 -3.91 -23.76
C PHE A 18 10.85 -3.23 -24.75
N LEU A 19 9.91 -3.99 -25.32
CA LEU A 19 8.82 -3.40 -26.07
C LEU A 19 7.75 -2.94 -25.08
N ILE A 20 7.27 -1.71 -25.21
CA ILE A 20 6.25 -1.16 -24.33
C ILE A 20 5.19 -0.42 -25.15
N ASN A 21 3.98 -0.37 -24.61
CA ASN A 21 2.93 0.51 -25.10
C ASN A 21 2.59 1.53 -24.01
N SER A 22 2.81 2.81 -24.27
CA SER A 22 2.52 3.89 -23.32
C SER A 22 1.04 4.01 -22.95
N HIS A 23 0.14 3.49 -23.78
CA HIS A 23 -1.31 3.52 -23.54
C HIS A 23 -1.85 2.24 -22.90
N ARG A 24 -1.10 1.13 -22.96
CA ARG A 24 -1.51 -0.18 -22.46
C ARG A 24 -0.36 -0.84 -21.70
N THR A 25 -0.24 -0.53 -20.42
CA THR A 25 0.82 -1.01 -19.52
C THR A 25 0.68 -2.49 -19.17
N ASP A 26 -0.47 -3.09 -19.46
CA ASP A 26 -0.78 -4.53 -19.36
C ASP A 26 -0.23 -5.36 -20.54
N THR A 27 0.36 -4.70 -21.55
CA THR A 27 0.84 -5.35 -22.78
C THR A 27 2.36 -5.28 -22.95
N PHE A 28 2.90 -6.19 -23.78
CA PHE A 28 4.32 -6.29 -24.10
C PHE A 28 5.23 -6.56 -22.88
N ASP A 29 6.34 -5.85 -22.74
CA ASP A 29 7.38 -6.07 -21.73
C ASP A 29 7.42 -4.96 -20.66
N PHE A 30 6.34 -4.18 -20.50
CA PHE A 30 6.33 -3.06 -19.54
C PHE A 30 6.57 -3.53 -18.09
N GLU A 31 6.00 -4.66 -17.70
CA GLU A 31 6.27 -5.26 -16.40
C GLU A 31 7.75 -5.69 -16.29
N LYS A 32 8.28 -6.41 -17.28
CA LYS A 32 9.70 -6.83 -17.29
C LYS A 32 10.65 -5.63 -17.20
N LEU A 33 10.29 -4.51 -17.85
CA LEU A 33 11.03 -3.25 -17.75
C LEU A 33 11.06 -2.74 -16.31
N GLN A 34 9.90 -2.61 -15.67
CA GLN A 34 9.80 -2.17 -14.27
C GLN A 34 10.63 -3.05 -13.32
N MET A 35 10.57 -4.37 -13.53
CA MET A 35 11.27 -5.34 -12.70
C MET A 35 12.77 -5.31 -12.88
N SER A 36 13.25 -5.15 -14.11
CA SER A 36 14.67 -4.99 -14.40
C SER A 36 15.25 -3.74 -13.73
N PHE A 37 14.44 -2.69 -13.61
CA PHE A 37 14.84 -1.41 -13.04
C PHE A 37 14.82 -1.46 -11.50
N ILE A 38 13.92 -2.24 -10.87
CA ILE A 38 13.96 -2.52 -9.43
C ILE A 38 15.28 -3.24 -9.05
N GLN A 39 15.76 -4.14 -9.90
CA GLN A 39 16.97 -4.94 -9.65
C GLN A 39 18.26 -4.14 -9.82
N THR A 40 18.27 -3.05 -10.58
CA THR A 40 19.47 -2.23 -10.83
C THR A 40 19.69 -1.16 -9.77
N VAL A 41 18.69 -0.89 -8.94
CA VAL A 41 18.71 0.16 -7.93
C VAL A 41 19.22 -0.39 -6.59
N SER A 42 20.07 0.40 -5.91
CA SER A 42 20.58 0.10 -4.56
C SER A 42 19.45 -0.10 -3.56
N ASP A 43 19.65 -0.96 -2.56
CA ASP A 43 18.61 -1.36 -1.59
C ASP A 43 17.81 -0.20 -1.00
N LEU A 44 18.48 0.91 -0.62
CA LEU A 44 17.84 2.09 -0.02
C LEU A 44 16.82 2.80 -0.94
N LYS A 45 17.03 2.72 -2.25
CA LYS A 45 16.15 3.34 -3.26
C LYS A 45 15.14 2.34 -3.82
N ARG A 46 15.35 1.05 -3.58
CA ARG A 46 14.50 -0.02 -4.12
C ARG A 46 13.11 0.02 -3.53
N ASP A 47 12.99 0.19 -2.21
CA ASP A 47 11.69 0.22 -1.53
C ASP A 47 10.85 1.43 -1.98
N ALA A 48 11.45 2.61 -2.05
CA ALA A 48 10.79 3.81 -2.59
C ALA A 48 10.34 3.62 -4.05
N MET A 49 11.17 2.97 -4.87
CA MET A 49 10.83 2.68 -6.25
C MET A 49 9.67 1.67 -6.35
N ILE A 50 9.71 0.57 -5.60
CA ILE A 50 8.62 -0.42 -5.56
C ILE A 50 7.30 0.26 -5.19
N LEU A 51 7.31 1.14 -4.17
CA LEU A 51 6.13 1.89 -3.76
C LEU A 51 5.68 2.91 -4.84
N SER A 52 6.58 3.42 -5.66
CA SER A 52 6.19 4.31 -6.78
C SER A 52 5.50 3.60 -7.94
N LEU A 53 5.64 2.27 -8.04
CA LEU A 53 5.02 1.52 -9.12
C LEU A 53 3.50 1.52 -8.99
N THR A 54 2.81 1.46 -10.11
CA THR A 54 1.36 1.29 -10.17
C THR A 54 0.99 -0.16 -9.93
N THR A 55 -0.03 -0.40 -9.11
CA THR A 55 -0.50 -1.73 -8.72
C THR A 55 -1.35 -2.35 -9.83
N HIS A 56 -0.71 -2.75 -10.94
CA HIS A 56 -1.40 -3.34 -12.10
C HIS A 56 -1.23 -4.87 -12.18
N SER A 57 -0.16 -5.42 -11.61
CA SER A 57 0.09 -6.86 -11.58
C SER A 57 0.14 -7.39 -10.15
N LYS A 58 -0.18 -8.68 -10.02
CA LYS A 58 -0.08 -9.41 -8.74
C LYS A 58 1.36 -9.42 -8.22
N GLU A 59 2.36 -9.50 -9.10
CA GLU A 59 3.77 -9.51 -8.71
C GLU A 59 4.19 -8.15 -8.10
N ILE A 60 3.75 -7.03 -8.70
CA ILE A 60 4.01 -5.69 -8.15
C ILE A 60 3.28 -5.51 -6.81
N LEU A 61 2.04 -6.00 -6.70
CA LEU A 61 1.27 -5.98 -5.45
C LEU A 61 2.00 -6.74 -4.33
N GLU A 62 2.47 -7.95 -4.58
CA GLU A 62 3.21 -8.76 -3.60
C GLU A 62 4.50 -8.06 -3.15
N ARG A 63 5.26 -7.46 -4.07
CA ARG A 63 6.47 -6.70 -3.72
C ARG A 63 6.16 -5.46 -2.89
N LYS A 64 5.10 -4.71 -3.20
CA LYS A 64 4.64 -3.60 -2.37
C LYS A 64 4.28 -4.06 -0.98
N VAL A 65 3.54 -5.17 -0.86
CA VAL A 65 3.19 -5.78 0.43
C VAL A 65 4.42 -6.12 1.25
N ASP A 66 5.45 -6.68 0.64
CA ASP A 66 6.70 -7.00 1.34
C ASP A 66 7.42 -5.75 1.86
N VAL A 67 7.43 -4.67 1.09
CA VAL A 67 7.99 -3.38 1.54
C VAL A 67 7.17 -2.81 2.70
N LEU A 68 5.84 -2.76 2.57
CA LEU A 68 4.95 -2.25 3.63
C LEU A 68 5.06 -3.08 4.92
N ARG A 69 5.16 -4.41 4.80
CA ARG A 69 5.34 -5.30 5.96
C ARG A 69 6.66 -5.05 6.68
N LYS A 70 7.72 -4.67 5.96
CA LYS A 70 9.02 -4.29 6.57
C LYS A 70 8.95 -2.96 7.34
N HIS A 71 8.01 -2.07 7.02
CA HIS A 71 7.85 -0.80 7.74
C HIS A 71 7.21 -0.96 9.12
N ILE A 72 6.33 -1.95 9.30
CA ILE A 72 5.58 -2.22 10.55
C ILE A 72 6.45 -2.11 11.82
N PRO A 73 7.58 -2.82 11.96
CA PRO A 73 8.38 -2.75 13.18
C PRO A 73 8.93 -1.35 13.46
N THR A 74 9.32 -0.61 12.42
CA THR A 74 9.87 0.76 12.51
C THR A 74 8.82 1.75 12.95
N ILE A 75 7.63 1.71 12.34
CA ILE A 75 6.51 2.58 12.70
C ILE A 75 6.02 2.26 14.12
N ALA A 76 5.89 0.99 14.46
CA ALA A 76 5.47 0.61 15.80
C ALA A 76 6.48 1.01 16.88
N HIS A 77 7.78 0.96 16.58
CA HIS A 77 8.81 1.46 17.50
C HIS A 77 8.70 2.98 17.68
N SER A 78 8.52 3.72 16.58
CA SER A 78 8.33 5.17 16.60
C SER A 78 7.08 5.58 17.39
N ALA A 79 5.97 4.84 17.22
CA ALA A 79 4.74 5.04 17.98
C ALA A 79 4.93 4.74 19.48
N GLY A 80 5.64 3.66 19.83
CA GLY A 80 5.97 3.36 21.23
C GLY A 80 6.83 4.44 21.88
N LEU A 81 7.80 5.01 21.15
CA LEU A 81 8.60 6.14 21.61
C LEU A 81 7.72 7.41 21.77
N ALA A 82 6.88 7.72 20.80
CA ALA A 82 5.97 8.85 20.85
C ALA A 82 5.03 8.79 22.07
N ALA A 83 4.47 7.61 22.36
CA ALA A 83 3.64 7.36 23.53
C ALA A 83 4.40 7.46 24.86
N SER A 84 5.70 7.14 24.88
CA SER A 84 6.53 7.27 26.09
C SER A 84 6.92 8.73 26.38
N LEU A 85 6.97 9.57 25.33
CA LEU A 85 7.32 10.99 25.43
C LEU A 85 6.10 11.88 25.65
N SER A 86 4.90 11.40 25.34
CA SER A 86 3.66 12.13 25.61
C SER A 86 3.44 12.20 27.12
N LYS A 87 3.50 13.42 27.67
CA LYS A 87 3.12 13.69 29.06
C LYS A 87 1.65 13.30 29.23
N THR A 88 1.34 12.71 30.39
CA THR A 88 0.08 12.02 30.73
C THR A 88 -1.22 12.84 30.65
N GLU A 89 -1.22 14.07 30.13
CA GLU A 89 -2.40 14.95 30.11
C GLU A 89 -2.58 15.75 28.80
N SER A 90 -1.99 15.32 27.69
CA SER A 90 -2.29 15.90 26.36
C SER A 90 -3.44 15.14 25.68
N ASP A 91 -4.41 15.88 25.11
CA ASP A 91 -5.43 15.34 24.18
C ASP A 91 -4.79 14.90 22.85
N GLU A 92 -3.60 15.40 22.54
CA GLU A 92 -2.86 15.02 21.34
C GLU A 92 -2.06 13.73 21.58
N ARG A 93 -2.42 12.68 20.81
CA ARG A 93 -1.78 11.36 20.81
C ARG A 93 -0.95 11.17 19.53
N PRO A 94 0.34 11.56 19.53
CA PRO A 94 1.19 11.47 18.34
C PRO A 94 1.37 10.02 17.84
N GLU A 95 1.34 9.04 18.74
CA GLU A 95 1.39 7.62 18.42
C GLU A 95 0.23 7.17 17.53
N ILE A 96 -1.00 7.66 17.78
CA ILE A 96 -2.18 7.33 16.96
C ILE A 96 -2.02 7.93 15.57
N THR A 97 -1.55 9.17 15.48
CA THR A 97 -1.33 9.86 14.19
C THR A 97 -0.35 9.10 13.30
N LEU A 98 0.73 8.54 13.86
CA LEU A 98 1.67 7.70 13.11
C LEU A 98 1.00 6.46 12.51
N LEU A 99 0.16 5.77 13.29
CA LEU A 99 -0.54 4.56 12.82
C LEU A 99 -1.54 4.89 11.70
N LEU A 100 -2.26 6.00 11.82
CA LEU A 100 -3.23 6.40 10.80
C LEU A 100 -2.57 6.82 9.50
N ASN A 101 -1.43 7.51 9.58
CA ASN A 101 -0.64 7.85 8.39
C ASN A 101 -0.13 6.60 7.67
N GLU A 102 0.33 5.60 8.43
CA GLU A 102 0.79 4.33 7.85
C GLU A 102 -0.38 3.51 7.26
N ALA A 103 -1.53 3.46 7.93
CA ALA A 103 -2.74 2.84 7.40
C ALA A 103 -3.21 3.51 6.09
N ARG A 104 -3.12 4.84 6.02
CA ARG A 104 -3.42 5.61 4.80
C ARG A 104 -2.43 5.28 3.70
N LEU A 105 -1.14 5.16 4.02
CA LEU A 105 -0.12 4.73 3.07
C LEU A 105 -0.45 3.36 2.48
N TYR A 106 -0.85 2.39 3.29
CA TYR A 106 -1.26 1.06 2.80
C TYR A 106 -2.41 1.16 1.80
N ALA A 107 -3.45 1.94 2.12
CA ALA A 107 -4.60 2.10 1.25
C ALA A 107 -4.24 2.72 -0.11
N ILE A 108 -3.38 3.74 -0.12
CA ILE A 108 -2.87 4.39 -1.34
C ILE A 108 -2.02 3.40 -2.15
N GLN A 109 -1.07 2.74 -1.48
CA GLN A 109 -0.08 1.89 -2.13
C GLN A 109 -0.69 0.62 -2.74
N LEU A 110 -1.75 0.10 -2.13
CA LEU A 110 -2.46 -1.08 -2.60
C LEU A 110 -3.65 -0.74 -3.53
N GLY A 111 -3.83 0.54 -3.88
CA GLY A 111 -4.81 0.99 -4.87
C GLY A 111 -6.26 0.93 -4.39
N ILE A 112 -6.51 0.89 -3.08
CA ILE A 112 -7.85 0.75 -2.49
C ILE A 112 -8.41 2.07 -1.93
N ASN A 113 -7.65 3.17 -2.01
CA ASN A 113 -8.18 4.50 -1.71
C ASN A 113 -9.11 5.02 -2.82
N ILE A 114 -10.00 5.95 -2.46
CA ILE A 114 -11.04 6.47 -3.37
C ILE A 114 -10.46 7.00 -4.68
N GLU A 115 -9.31 7.68 -4.65
CA GLU A 115 -8.67 8.22 -5.86
C GLU A 115 -8.24 7.10 -6.82
N SER A 116 -7.65 6.01 -6.30
CA SER A 116 -7.27 4.85 -7.12
C SER A 116 -8.50 4.12 -7.65
N LEU A 117 -9.52 3.90 -6.80
CA LEU A 117 -10.78 3.27 -7.23
C LEU A 117 -11.47 4.07 -8.33
N ASN A 118 -11.49 5.41 -8.24
CA ASN A 118 -12.03 6.28 -9.29
C ASN A 118 -11.22 6.19 -10.59
N THR A 119 -9.90 6.05 -10.50
CA THR A 119 -9.02 5.92 -11.66
C THR A 119 -9.27 4.59 -12.38
N VAL A 120 -9.37 3.50 -11.62
CA VAL A 120 -9.74 2.17 -12.14
C VAL A 120 -11.12 2.24 -12.80
N ALA A 121 -12.11 2.81 -12.12
CA ALA A 121 -13.47 2.94 -12.67
C ALA A 121 -13.49 3.68 -14.01
N LYS A 122 -12.74 4.78 -14.13
CA LYS A 122 -12.62 5.53 -15.38
C LYS A 122 -11.95 4.72 -16.49
N ASN A 123 -10.85 4.03 -16.17
CA ASN A 123 -10.09 3.26 -17.15
C ASN A 123 -10.88 2.07 -17.71
N PHE A 124 -11.67 1.40 -16.87
CA PHE A 124 -12.53 0.29 -17.25
C PHE A 124 -13.98 0.70 -17.57
N ARG A 125 -14.27 2.01 -17.67
CA ARG A 125 -15.62 2.57 -17.91
C ARG A 125 -16.71 2.00 -16.99
N MET A 126 -16.32 1.65 -15.77
CA MET A 126 -17.21 1.09 -14.76
C MET A 126 -17.83 2.16 -13.89
N ASP A 127 -19.02 1.88 -13.35
CA ASP A 127 -19.57 2.69 -12.30
C ASP A 127 -18.77 2.47 -10.99
N VAL A 128 -18.32 3.57 -10.39
CA VAL A 128 -17.53 3.56 -9.15
C VAL A 128 -18.25 2.81 -8.03
N SER A 129 -19.59 2.78 -8.01
CA SER A 129 -20.36 2.02 -7.02
C SER A 129 -20.20 0.51 -7.14
N VAL A 130 -19.90 -0.03 -8.32
CA VAL A 130 -19.62 -1.46 -8.53
C VAL A 130 -18.28 -1.82 -7.89
N ILE A 131 -17.25 -1.02 -8.16
CA ILE A 131 -15.92 -1.19 -7.58
C ILE A 131 -15.93 -0.96 -6.05
N LYS A 132 -16.72 0.00 -5.57
CA LYS A 132 -16.90 0.27 -4.12
C LYS A 132 -17.64 -0.84 -3.36
N LYS A 133 -18.41 -1.70 -4.03
CA LYS A 133 -19.05 -2.86 -3.37
C LYS A 133 -18.05 -4.00 -3.13
N ALA A 134 -16.97 -4.06 -3.89
CA ALA A 134 -15.91 -5.07 -3.79
C ALA A 134 -14.99 -4.84 -2.58
N VAL A 135 -14.81 -3.57 -2.22
CA VAL A 135 -14.05 -3.10 -1.07
C VAL A 135 -15.02 -2.94 0.09
N ASN A 136 -14.73 -3.54 1.24
CA ASN A 136 -15.64 -3.45 2.38
C ASN A 136 -15.63 -2.00 2.89
N MET A 137 -16.80 -1.36 2.95
CA MET A 137 -16.92 0.04 3.42
C MET A 137 -16.48 0.25 4.88
N GLN A 138 -16.20 -0.82 5.64
CA GLN A 138 -15.64 -0.76 6.99
C GLN A 138 -14.10 -0.82 7.05
N SER A 139 -13.43 -0.92 5.89
CA SER A 139 -11.97 -0.96 5.79
C SER A 139 -11.32 0.45 5.85
N PRO A 140 -10.03 0.55 6.23
CA PRO A 140 -9.19 1.75 6.08
C PRO A 140 -9.22 2.41 4.69
N ALA A 141 -9.84 1.78 3.68
CA ALA A 141 -10.27 2.38 2.41
C ALA A 141 -10.93 3.77 2.56
N LEU A 142 -11.46 4.11 3.74
CA LEU A 142 -12.04 5.42 4.06
C LEU A 142 -11.06 6.53 4.49
N LEU A 143 -9.74 6.32 4.57
CA LEU A 143 -8.78 7.39 4.94
C LEU A 143 -8.55 8.46 3.85
N SER A 144 -9.52 8.62 2.95
CA SER A 144 -9.62 9.65 1.92
C SER A 144 -10.35 10.91 2.39
N SER A 145 -11.08 10.84 3.52
CA SER A 145 -11.67 12.03 4.16
C SER A 145 -11.20 12.20 5.60
N GLU A 146 -10.95 13.45 6.00
CA GLU A 146 -10.56 13.85 7.36
C GLU A 146 -11.59 13.39 8.42
N ARG A 147 -12.88 13.29 8.06
CA ARG A 147 -13.93 12.80 8.96
C ARG A 147 -13.83 11.30 9.25
N SER A 148 -13.52 10.50 8.23
CA SER A 148 -13.33 9.06 8.37
C SER A 148 -12.06 8.74 9.17
N PHE A 149 -11.03 9.57 9.00
CA PHE A 149 -9.81 9.57 9.82
C PHE A 149 -10.13 9.85 11.29
N LEU A 150 -10.94 10.89 11.59
CA LEU A 150 -11.34 11.23 12.97
C LEU A 150 -12.25 10.18 13.61
N GLN A 151 -13.15 9.54 12.85
CA GLN A 151 -13.99 8.46 13.38
C GLN A 151 -13.15 7.23 13.72
N TYR A 152 -12.21 6.86 12.83
CA TYR A 152 -11.29 5.76 13.08
C TYR A 152 -10.32 6.09 14.23
N TYR A 153 -9.86 7.35 14.33
CA TYR A 153 -9.08 7.87 15.45
C TYR A 153 -9.81 7.67 16.78
N LYS A 154 -11.10 8.04 16.85
CA LYS A 154 -11.91 7.86 18.08
C LYS A 154 -12.09 6.40 18.45
N THR A 155 -12.46 5.54 17.49
CA THR A 155 -12.58 4.09 17.74
C THR A 155 -11.26 3.49 18.23
N PHE A 156 -10.15 3.93 17.64
CA PHE A 156 -8.82 3.49 18.02
C PHE A 156 -8.42 3.98 19.43
N ASP A 157 -8.64 5.26 19.73
CA ASP A 157 -8.41 5.85 21.04
C ASP A 157 -9.29 5.20 22.12
N ASP A 158 -10.55 4.87 21.82
CA ASP A 158 -11.45 4.16 22.73
C ASP A 158 -10.97 2.74 23.02
N CYS A 159 -10.52 1.99 22.01
CA CYS A 159 -9.90 0.67 22.20
C CYS A 159 -8.60 0.75 23.01
N TYR A 160 -7.81 1.80 22.80
CA TYR A 160 -6.57 2.06 23.52
C TYR A 160 -6.83 2.40 25.00
N ARG A 161 -7.85 3.23 25.29
CA ARG A 161 -8.27 3.62 26.66
C ARG A 161 -8.81 2.46 27.50
N GLN A 162 -9.44 1.47 26.87
CA GLN A 162 -10.03 0.31 27.55
C GLN A 162 -9.02 -0.79 27.90
N SER A 163 -7.75 -0.63 27.52
CA SER A 163 -6.70 -1.60 27.85
C SER A 163 -6.47 -1.63 29.38
N PRO A 164 -6.63 -2.79 30.05
CA PRO A 164 -6.69 -2.90 31.51
C PRO A 164 -5.34 -2.71 32.23
N ASP A 165 -4.25 -2.48 31.49
CA ASP A 165 -2.92 -2.40 32.08
C ASP A 165 -2.61 -0.97 32.57
N LYS A 166 -2.83 -0.71 33.86
CA LYS A 166 -2.19 0.42 34.57
C LYS A 166 -0.69 0.16 34.65
N ILE A 167 0.10 0.72 33.73
CA ILE A 167 1.53 0.41 33.61
C ILE A 167 2.40 1.55 34.15
N SER A 168 3.35 1.18 35.02
CA SER A 168 4.48 2.01 35.46
C SER A 168 5.31 2.49 34.26
N SER A 169 5.70 3.76 34.26
CA SER A 169 6.21 4.57 33.15
C SER A 169 7.36 4.00 32.29
N GLY A 170 7.99 2.87 32.67
CA GLY A 170 9.02 2.18 31.88
C GLY A 170 8.49 1.11 30.90
N ASP A 171 7.29 0.56 31.12
CA ASP A 171 6.74 -0.56 30.31
C ASP A 171 5.68 -0.12 29.28
N LEU A 172 5.25 1.15 29.33
CA LEU A 172 4.25 1.71 28.44
C LEU A 172 4.72 1.64 26.97
N GLY A 173 5.95 2.06 26.67
CA GLY A 173 6.47 2.07 25.30
C GLY A 173 6.59 0.68 24.66
N ARG A 174 6.88 -0.37 25.44
CA ARG A 174 6.99 -1.76 24.92
C ARG A 174 5.62 -2.39 24.68
N ASN A 175 4.65 -2.17 25.56
CA ASN A 175 3.29 -2.65 25.36
C ASN A 175 2.64 -1.95 24.15
N VAL A 176 2.76 -0.62 24.09
CA VAL A 176 2.28 0.20 22.96
C VAL A 176 2.92 -0.25 21.66
N GLN A 177 4.25 -0.46 21.62
CA GLN A 177 4.91 -0.98 20.42
C GLN A 177 4.31 -2.34 19.97
N SER A 178 4.06 -3.26 20.89
CA SER A 178 3.48 -4.58 20.57
C SER A 178 2.05 -4.46 20.02
N GLN A 179 1.23 -3.62 20.64
CA GLN A 179 -0.13 -3.32 20.19
C GLN A 179 -0.13 -2.66 18.81
N CYS A 180 0.71 -1.66 18.59
CA CYS A 180 0.90 -0.99 17.30
C CYS A 180 1.28 -1.98 16.19
N LYS A 181 2.20 -2.92 16.44
CA LYS A 181 2.55 -3.96 15.46
C LYS A 181 1.35 -4.81 15.08
N THR A 182 0.58 -5.24 16.06
CA THR A 182 -0.61 -6.09 15.85
C THR A 182 -1.66 -5.35 15.02
N VAL A 183 -1.94 -4.10 15.37
CA VAL A 183 -2.86 -3.23 14.66
C VAL A 183 -2.43 -3.04 13.21
N LEU A 184 -1.19 -2.60 12.97
CA LEU A 184 -0.68 -2.36 11.62
C LEU A 184 -0.71 -3.62 10.75
N LYS A 185 -0.40 -4.78 11.34
CA LYS A 185 -0.50 -6.07 10.64
C LYS A 185 -1.92 -6.38 10.22
N ASN A 186 -2.90 -6.25 11.14
CA ASN A 186 -4.30 -6.51 10.85
C ASN A 186 -4.85 -5.56 9.77
N ILE A 187 -4.48 -4.28 9.84
CA ILE A 187 -4.83 -3.27 8.82
C ILE A 187 -4.24 -3.66 7.47
N LEU A 188 -2.94 -3.98 7.42
CA LEU A 188 -2.28 -4.37 6.18
C LEU A 188 -2.91 -5.62 5.56
N ASP A 189 -3.18 -6.65 6.38
CA ASP A 189 -3.82 -7.91 5.93
C ASP A 189 -5.23 -7.65 5.37
N MET A 190 -5.99 -6.73 5.98
CA MET A 190 -7.28 -6.28 5.45
C MET A 190 -7.12 -5.60 4.08
N CYS A 191 -6.19 -4.65 3.95
CA CYS A 191 -5.94 -3.96 2.69
C CYS A 191 -5.47 -4.92 1.58
N ILE A 192 -4.66 -5.94 1.93
CA ILE A 192 -4.23 -7.00 1.00
C ILE A 192 -5.43 -7.81 0.51
N SER A 193 -6.33 -8.21 1.40
CA SER A 193 -7.53 -8.97 1.04
C SER A 193 -8.39 -8.20 0.04
N GLU A 194 -8.58 -6.90 0.27
CA GLU A 194 -9.39 -6.04 -0.60
C GLU A 194 -8.75 -5.77 -1.95
N SER A 195 -7.44 -5.49 -1.97
CA SER A 195 -6.70 -5.29 -3.22
C SER A 195 -6.76 -6.55 -4.09
N ASN A 196 -6.61 -7.74 -3.50
CA ASN A 196 -6.76 -9.01 -4.23
C ASN A 196 -8.17 -9.21 -4.81
N LYS A 197 -9.22 -8.89 -4.04
CA LYS A 197 -10.61 -8.95 -4.56
C LYS A 197 -10.82 -8.02 -5.74
N LEU A 198 -10.26 -6.80 -5.66
CA LEU A 198 -10.33 -5.82 -6.74
C LEU A 198 -9.63 -6.33 -8.01
N HIS A 199 -8.42 -6.89 -7.88
CA HIS A 199 -7.69 -7.47 -9.01
C HIS A 199 -8.44 -8.63 -9.68
N LEU A 200 -9.08 -9.51 -8.89
CA LEU A 200 -9.90 -10.61 -9.43
C LEU A 200 -11.10 -10.09 -10.24
N GLN A 201 -11.84 -9.12 -9.69
CA GLN A 201 -12.99 -8.56 -10.40
C GLN A 201 -12.61 -7.84 -11.70
N ILE A 202 -11.49 -7.11 -11.71
CA ILE A 202 -10.99 -6.46 -12.92
C ILE A 202 -10.62 -7.50 -13.98
N ALA A 203 -9.99 -8.60 -13.57
CA ALA A 203 -9.62 -9.69 -14.47
C ALA A 203 -10.88 -10.32 -15.12
N ASP A 204 -11.86 -10.72 -14.30
CA ASP A 204 -13.12 -11.33 -14.77
C ASP A 204 -13.85 -10.42 -15.78
N LEU A 205 -13.84 -9.11 -15.56
CA LEU A 205 -14.49 -8.13 -16.44
C LEU A 205 -13.72 -7.89 -17.73
N SER A 206 -12.38 -7.91 -17.69
CA SER A 206 -11.54 -7.76 -18.87
C SER A 206 -11.69 -8.94 -19.86
N GLU A 207 -11.93 -10.15 -19.33
CA GLU A 207 -12.19 -11.33 -20.16
C GLU A 207 -13.55 -11.24 -20.87
N LEU A 208 -14.57 -10.68 -20.20
CA LEU A 208 -15.92 -10.49 -20.75
C LEU A 208 -16.01 -9.44 -21.87
N GLU A 209 -15.18 -8.39 -21.86
CA GLU A 209 -15.14 -7.40 -22.94
C GLU A 209 -14.36 -7.86 -24.19
N SER A 210 -13.61 -8.97 -24.08
CA SER A 210 -12.80 -9.53 -25.16
C SER A 210 -13.47 -10.68 -25.93
N ALA A 211 -14.71 -11.05 -25.56
CA ALA A 211 -15.55 -12.08 -26.16
C ALA A 211 -16.67 -11.48 -27.02
#